data_AF-A0A221P8M3-F1
#
_entry.id   AF-A0A221P8M3-F1
#
_cell.length_a   1.000
_cell.length_b   1.000
_cell.length_c   1.000
_cell.angle_alpha   90.00
_cell.angle_beta   90.00
_cell.angle_gamma   90.00
#
_symmetry.space_group_name_H-M   'P 1'
#
loop_
_entity.id
_entity.type
_entity.pdbx_description
1 polymer ?
#
loop_
_entity_poly.entity_id
_entity_poly.type
_entity_poly.pdbx_seq_one_letter_code
_entity_poly.pdbx_strand_id
1 'polypeptide(L)'
;MVALTACGGGGGSGSGSGNGKDKGSSTQQSKQSTAAVSISPQSGATGVDTSGTLKVSVAGGKLTEVTVKDEKGTKVDGTLAGGGASWTPSTHLAAGTKYTVHAVAKDSAGRQAAEDSTFTTLTPQNTFVGYFTPEDGSTVGVGMPFSLRFTRGITHPDAVKKAVTIKTEPPVDVEGHWFGNDRLDFRPEKYWKAGTKVTVDLNLDGVEGRDGVYGKQHKTVKFTIGRNQVSYVDAKKHTMKVTQDGKVIKTIPVTTGKPGYDTWNGQMVMSQKFTVTRMNSETVGYGSEYDIKDVPHAIRLTDSGTFVHGNYWGGGAFGNYNSSHGCVGLRDVRGGYDSGVPAAWFFNHSIIGDVLVVKNSNDRTVSPSNGLNGWNMPWTEWTK
;
A
#
# COMPACT_ATOMS: atom_id res chain seq x y z
N MET A 1 -39.55 -2.21 32.32
CA MET A 1 -40.38 -1.52 33.33
C MET A 1 -41.32 -0.60 32.59
N VAL A 2 -42.62 -0.86 32.71
CA VAL A 2 -43.69 -0.03 32.16
C VAL A 2 -43.94 1.09 33.16
N ALA A 3 -43.99 2.35 32.72
CA ALA A 3 -44.48 3.46 33.52
C ALA A 3 -45.56 4.20 32.72
N LEU A 4 -46.82 3.89 33.05
CA LEU A 4 -47.97 4.75 32.78
C LEU A 4 -47.89 5.96 33.71
N THR A 5 -48.17 7.15 33.18
CA THR A 5 -48.62 8.29 33.98
C THR A 5 -49.89 8.84 33.38
N ALA A 6 -50.94 8.79 34.19
CA ALA A 6 -52.23 9.45 33.98
C ALA A 6 -52.41 10.50 35.08
N CYS A 7 -52.87 11.68 34.70
CA CYS A 7 -53.59 12.71 35.48
C CYS A 7 -54.11 13.70 34.42
N GLY A 8 -55.37 14.13 34.34
CA GLY A 8 -56.45 14.17 35.33
C GLY A 8 -56.74 15.62 35.71
N GLY A 9 -57.82 16.20 35.18
CA GLY A 9 -58.37 17.52 35.55
C GLY A 9 -58.85 18.31 34.33
N GLY A 10 -60.04 18.91 34.25
CA GLY A 10 -61.15 19.09 35.17
C GLY A 10 -62.32 19.68 34.36
N GLY A 11 -63.56 19.39 34.77
CA GLY A 11 -64.77 19.69 34.01
C GLY A 11 -65.19 21.16 33.98
N GLY A 12 -65.86 21.53 32.90
CA GLY A 12 -66.65 22.75 32.76
C GLY A 12 -67.85 22.47 31.85
N SER A 13 -69.03 22.39 32.46
CA SER A 13 -70.31 22.13 31.82
C SER A 13 -70.81 23.37 31.10
N GLY A 14 -71.08 23.26 29.79
CA GLY A 14 -71.79 24.26 29.01
C GLY A 14 -72.78 23.56 28.08
N SER A 15 -74.05 23.53 28.48
CA SER A 15 -75.16 23.03 27.67
C SER A 15 -75.45 23.96 26.50
N GLY A 16 -75.34 23.46 25.28
CA GLY A 16 -75.82 24.10 24.06
C GLY A 16 -76.32 23.04 23.10
N SER A 17 -77.63 22.80 23.11
CA SER A 17 -78.29 21.94 22.12
C SER A 17 -78.38 22.71 20.80
N GLY A 18 -77.81 22.15 19.73
CA GLY A 18 -77.77 22.77 18.41
C GLY A 18 -77.56 21.71 17.33
N ASN A 19 -78.68 21.23 16.80
CA ASN A 19 -78.77 20.36 15.62
C ASN A 19 -78.10 21.03 14.40
N GLY A 20 -77.21 20.34 13.67
CA GLY A 20 -76.83 20.81 12.34
C GLY A 20 -75.49 20.36 11.77
N LYS A 21 -75.58 19.37 10.88
CA LYS A 21 -74.71 19.10 9.72
C LYS A 21 -73.35 18.47 9.98
N ASP A 22 -73.30 17.18 9.61
CA ASP A 22 -72.16 16.52 8.97
C ASP A 22 -71.30 17.52 8.19
N LYS A 23 -70.13 17.86 8.75
CA LYS A 23 -68.99 18.30 7.96
C LYS A 23 -67.99 17.17 8.01
N GLY A 24 -67.91 16.48 6.89
CA GLY A 24 -66.99 15.39 6.65
C GLY A 24 -65.61 15.75 7.17
N SER A 25 -65.13 14.87 8.05
CA SER A 25 -63.71 14.68 8.29
C SER A 25 -63.06 14.49 6.91
N SER A 26 -62.47 15.56 6.39
CA SER A 26 -61.45 15.43 5.36
C SER A 26 -60.24 14.83 6.07
N THR A 27 -60.29 13.50 6.18
CA THR A 27 -59.14 12.68 6.53
C THR A 27 -58.13 12.95 5.42
N GLN A 28 -57.26 13.93 5.65
CA GLN A 28 -56.09 14.18 4.83
C GLN A 28 -55.15 13.01 5.08
N GLN A 29 -55.49 11.88 4.48
CA GLN A 29 -54.69 10.68 4.46
C GLN A 29 -53.41 11.10 3.76
N SER A 30 -52.34 11.34 4.54
CA SER A 30 -51.02 11.59 3.99
C SER A 30 -50.71 10.41 3.09
N LYS A 31 -50.85 10.58 1.77
CA LYS A 31 -50.65 9.49 0.84
C LYS A 31 -49.20 9.05 1.00
N GLN A 32 -48.97 7.86 1.55
CA GLN A 32 -47.65 7.26 1.72
C GLN A 32 -46.86 7.33 0.40
N SER A 33 -45.55 7.55 0.48
CA SER A 33 -44.68 7.59 -0.70
C SER A 33 -44.82 6.28 -1.49
N THR A 34 -44.79 6.38 -2.82
CA THR A 34 -44.76 5.20 -3.70
C THR A 34 -43.35 4.67 -3.92
N ALA A 35 -42.33 5.34 -3.39
CA ALA A 35 -40.95 4.86 -3.44
C ALA A 35 -40.80 3.65 -2.51
N ALA A 36 -40.35 2.52 -3.07
CA ALA A 36 -40.05 1.30 -2.32
C ALA A 36 -38.53 1.09 -2.34
N VAL A 37 -37.90 1.30 -1.19
CA VAL A 37 -36.45 1.09 -1.03
C VAL A 37 -36.19 -0.37 -0.68
N SER A 38 -35.19 -0.96 -1.31
CA SER A 38 -34.74 -2.33 -1.08
C SER A 38 -33.28 -2.33 -0.67
N ILE A 39 -32.97 -2.94 0.46
CA ILE A 39 -31.61 -3.11 0.96
C ILE A 39 -31.27 -4.61 1.00
N SER A 40 -30.18 -4.98 0.33
CA SER A 40 -29.53 -6.28 0.48
C SER A 40 -28.15 -6.05 1.07
N PRO A 41 -27.73 -6.79 2.13
CA PRO A 41 -28.45 -7.87 2.80
C PRO A 41 -29.67 -7.42 3.63
N GLN A 42 -30.55 -8.37 3.95
CA GLN A 42 -31.66 -8.17 4.88
C GLN A 42 -31.15 -7.86 6.30
N SER A 43 -31.95 -7.12 7.06
CA SER A 43 -31.60 -6.75 8.43
C SER A 43 -31.43 -7.99 9.32
N GLY A 44 -30.35 -8.04 10.09
CA GLY A 44 -29.94 -9.17 10.92
C GLY A 44 -29.09 -10.23 10.21
N ALA A 45 -28.82 -10.10 8.90
CA ALA A 45 -27.98 -11.05 8.18
C ALA A 45 -26.55 -11.12 8.77
N THR A 46 -25.99 -12.33 8.85
CA THR A 46 -24.63 -12.60 9.35
C THR A 46 -23.85 -13.42 8.34
N GLY A 47 -22.52 -13.32 8.36
CA GLY A 47 -21.70 -14.09 7.42
C GLY A 47 -21.73 -13.53 6.00
N VAL A 48 -22.02 -12.23 5.86
CA VAL A 48 -22.18 -11.58 4.56
C VAL A 48 -20.81 -11.39 3.89
N ASP A 49 -20.72 -11.70 2.60
CA ASP A 49 -19.50 -11.43 1.84
C ASP A 49 -19.14 -9.94 1.84
N THR A 50 -17.84 -9.67 1.92
CA THR A 50 -17.30 -8.31 2.00
C THR A 50 -17.39 -7.54 0.69
N SER A 51 -17.63 -8.22 -0.43
CA SER A 51 -17.70 -7.61 -1.76
C SER A 51 -18.95 -8.06 -2.52
N GLY A 52 -19.57 -7.14 -3.26
CA GLY A 52 -20.65 -7.45 -4.21
C GLY A 52 -22.05 -7.69 -3.61
N THR A 53 -22.17 -7.90 -2.30
CA THR A 53 -23.45 -8.28 -1.66
C THR A 53 -24.27 -7.08 -1.19
N LEU A 54 -23.62 -6.01 -0.75
CA LEU A 54 -24.30 -4.77 -0.35
C LEU A 54 -24.84 -4.02 -1.57
N LYS A 55 -26.16 -3.98 -1.71
CA LYS A 55 -26.87 -3.26 -2.76
C LYS A 55 -28.08 -2.54 -2.17
N VAL A 56 -28.20 -1.26 -2.48
CA VAL A 56 -29.38 -0.46 -2.15
C VAL A 56 -30.04 -0.03 -3.46
N SER A 57 -31.33 -0.24 -3.60
CA SER A 57 -32.09 0.16 -4.79
C SER A 57 -33.45 0.73 -4.41
N VAL A 58 -34.09 1.40 -5.36
CA VAL A 58 -35.45 1.93 -5.19
C VAL A 58 -36.30 1.64 -6.43
N ALA A 59 -37.57 1.28 -6.21
CA ALA A 59 -38.61 1.27 -7.22
C ALA A 59 -39.59 2.43 -6.99
N GLY A 60 -40.14 3.03 -8.05
CA GLY A 60 -41.13 4.10 -7.92
C GLY A 60 -40.60 5.43 -7.35
N GLY A 61 -39.28 5.64 -7.38
CA GLY A 61 -38.63 6.85 -6.86
C GLY A 61 -37.14 6.92 -7.18
N LYS A 62 -36.42 7.79 -6.46
CA LYS A 62 -34.95 7.97 -6.54
C LYS A 62 -34.37 8.05 -5.14
N LEU A 63 -33.26 7.33 -4.91
CA LEU A 63 -32.43 7.46 -3.73
C LEU A 63 -31.84 8.88 -3.70
N THR A 64 -32.01 9.55 -2.58
CA THR A 64 -31.47 10.88 -2.32
C THR A 64 -30.35 10.86 -1.29
N GLU A 65 -30.34 9.84 -0.42
CA GLU A 65 -29.31 9.64 0.59
C GLU A 65 -29.11 8.15 0.83
N VAL A 66 -27.86 7.72 0.90
CA VAL A 66 -27.49 6.40 1.42
C VAL A 66 -26.29 6.59 2.32
N THR A 67 -26.44 6.22 3.58
CA THR A 67 -25.39 6.28 4.59
C THR A 67 -25.13 4.88 5.11
N VAL A 68 -23.89 4.41 4.94
CA VAL A 68 -23.44 3.12 5.46
C VAL A 68 -22.33 3.37 6.47
N LYS A 69 -22.44 2.81 7.66
CA LYS A 69 -21.46 2.99 8.74
C LYS A 69 -21.16 1.70 9.48
N ASP A 70 -19.92 1.54 9.91
CA ASP A 70 -19.54 0.51 10.89
C ASP A 70 -20.02 0.88 12.31
N GLU A 71 -19.82 -0.04 13.26
CA GLU A 71 -20.16 0.19 14.68
C GLU A 71 -19.37 1.33 15.35
N LYS A 72 -18.24 1.73 14.78
CA LYS A 72 -17.42 2.86 15.26
C LYS A 72 -17.89 4.20 14.67
N GLY A 73 -18.84 4.18 13.74
CA GLY A 73 -19.36 5.35 13.03
C GLY A 73 -18.55 5.74 11.78
N THR A 74 -17.55 4.94 11.40
CA THR A 74 -16.79 5.13 10.16
C THR A 74 -17.71 4.92 8.98
N LYS A 75 -17.77 5.91 8.07
CA LYS A 75 -18.59 5.82 6.86
C LYS A 75 -17.92 4.94 5.81
N VAL A 76 -18.72 4.17 5.10
CA VAL A 76 -18.32 3.49 3.87
C VAL A 76 -18.70 4.37 2.70
N ASP A 77 -17.71 4.80 1.93
CA ASP A 77 -17.95 5.56 0.70
C ASP A 77 -18.64 4.68 -0.34
N GLY A 78 -19.51 5.31 -1.14
CA GLY A 78 -20.21 4.64 -2.22
C GLY A 78 -20.83 5.62 -3.21
N THR A 79 -21.32 5.06 -4.31
CA THR A 79 -21.73 5.83 -5.48
C THR A 79 -23.20 5.54 -5.81
N LEU A 80 -23.98 6.60 -6.05
CA LEU A 80 -25.31 6.50 -6.64
C LEU A 80 -25.20 6.28 -8.16
N ALA A 81 -25.94 5.31 -8.69
CA ALA A 81 -26.00 4.98 -10.11
C ALA A 81 -27.42 5.13 -10.67
N GLY A 82 -27.55 5.17 -12.00
CA GLY A 82 -28.84 5.23 -12.68
C GLY A 82 -29.69 6.46 -12.33
N GLY A 83 -29.05 7.60 -12.04
CA GLY A 83 -29.76 8.81 -11.61
C GLY A 83 -30.45 8.69 -10.25
N GLY A 84 -29.93 7.83 -9.37
CA GLY A 84 -30.48 7.55 -8.04
C GLY A 84 -31.29 6.26 -7.95
N ALA A 85 -31.24 5.38 -8.97
CA ALA A 85 -31.95 4.10 -8.93
C ALA A 85 -31.27 3.08 -8.00
N SER A 86 -29.96 3.19 -7.82
CA SER A 86 -29.19 2.29 -6.94
C SER A 86 -27.99 2.98 -6.31
N TRP A 87 -27.46 2.36 -5.26
CA TRP A 87 -26.20 2.70 -4.61
C TRP A 87 -25.38 1.45 -4.35
N THR A 88 -24.07 1.56 -4.52
CA THR A 88 -23.10 0.50 -4.22
C THR A 88 -21.88 1.08 -3.52
N PRO A 89 -21.25 0.35 -2.59
CA PRO A 89 -20.02 0.81 -1.96
C PRO A 89 -18.89 0.96 -3.01
N SER A 90 -18.01 1.94 -2.82
CA SER A 90 -16.90 2.24 -3.74
C SER A 90 -15.74 1.25 -3.58
N THR A 91 -15.69 0.54 -2.46
CA THR A 91 -14.71 -0.49 -2.13
C THR A 91 -15.39 -1.65 -1.41
N HIS A 92 -14.65 -2.74 -1.18
CA HIS A 92 -15.06 -3.82 -0.30
C HIS A 92 -15.30 -3.33 1.13
N LEU A 93 -16.11 -4.07 1.88
CA LEU A 93 -16.36 -3.87 3.30
C LEU A 93 -15.31 -4.58 4.15
N ALA A 94 -15.07 -4.11 5.36
CA ALA A 94 -14.21 -4.80 6.32
C ALA A 94 -14.84 -6.12 6.76
N ALA A 95 -14.01 -7.11 7.07
CA ALA A 95 -14.48 -8.41 7.54
C ALA A 95 -14.84 -8.38 9.04
N GLY A 96 -15.69 -9.31 9.47
CA GLY A 96 -16.13 -9.45 10.86
C GLY A 96 -16.77 -8.19 11.45
N THR A 97 -17.33 -7.34 10.60
CA THR A 97 -17.77 -5.97 10.94
C THR A 97 -19.27 -5.87 10.77
N LYS A 98 -19.95 -5.31 11.77
CA LYS A 98 -21.37 -4.99 11.67
C LYS A 98 -21.54 -3.61 11.05
N TYR A 99 -22.43 -3.53 10.08
CA TYR A 99 -22.79 -2.31 9.37
C TYR A 99 -24.24 -1.93 9.62
N THR A 100 -24.49 -0.63 9.65
CA THR A 100 -25.83 -0.04 9.59
C THR A 100 -25.96 0.74 8.28
N VAL A 101 -27.04 0.47 7.56
CA VAL A 101 -27.42 1.14 6.30
C VAL A 101 -28.67 1.96 6.58
N HIS A 102 -28.62 3.23 6.26
CA HIS A 102 -29.77 4.13 6.22
C HIS A 102 -29.94 4.62 4.79
N ALA A 103 -31.11 4.39 4.20
CA ALA A 103 -31.40 4.79 2.82
C ALA A 103 -32.69 5.61 2.76
N VAL A 104 -32.63 6.74 2.06
CA VAL A 104 -33.78 7.63 1.85
C VAL A 104 -34.02 7.79 0.36
N ALA A 105 -35.28 7.63 -0.05
CA ALA A 105 -35.73 7.89 -1.40
C ALA A 105 -36.88 8.90 -1.44
N LYS A 106 -37.07 9.51 -2.61
CA LYS A 106 -38.23 10.36 -2.94
C LYS A 106 -38.95 9.83 -4.17
N ASP A 107 -40.27 9.87 -4.13
CA ASP A 107 -41.10 9.61 -5.32
C ASP A 107 -41.26 10.87 -6.20
N SER A 108 -42.00 10.74 -7.31
CA SER A 108 -42.25 11.84 -8.24
C SER A 108 -43.07 13.00 -7.64
N ALA A 109 -43.79 12.76 -6.55
CA ALA A 109 -44.52 13.79 -5.81
C ALA A 109 -43.68 14.41 -4.68
N GLY A 110 -42.39 14.06 -4.57
CA GLY A 110 -41.46 14.56 -3.57
C GLY A 110 -41.61 13.93 -2.18
N ARG A 111 -42.44 12.89 -2.03
CA ARG A 111 -42.70 12.23 -0.75
C ARG A 111 -41.58 11.26 -0.43
N GLN A 112 -41.12 11.26 0.82
CA GLN A 112 -40.01 10.43 1.27
C GLN A 112 -40.44 9.03 1.69
N ALA A 113 -39.57 8.06 1.39
CA ALA A 113 -39.55 6.74 2.01
C ALA A 113 -38.14 6.51 2.56
N ALA A 114 -38.03 5.88 3.72
CA ALA A 114 -36.75 5.55 4.32
C ALA A 114 -36.77 4.08 4.76
N GLU A 115 -35.62 3.43 4.62
CA GLU A 115 -35.42 2.06 5.07
C GLU A 115 -34.07 1.95 5.77
N ASP A 116 -34.05 1.12 6.81
CA ASP A 116 -32.86 0.83 7.61
C ASP A 116 -32.56 -0.67 7.56
N SER A 117 -31.28 -1.02 7.49
CA SER A 117 -30.82 -2.41 7.58
C SER A 117 -29.57 -2.49 8.43
N THR A 118 -29.39 -3.62 9.12
CA THR A 118 -28.15 -3.95 9.81
C THR A 118 -27.69 -5.33 9.38
N PHE A 119 -26.39 -5.52 9.18
CA PHE A 119 -25.86 -6.84 8.85
C PHE A 119 -24.40 -6.97 9.32
N THR A 120 -23.91 -8.19 9.44
CA THR A 120 -22.53 -8.48 9.84
C THR A 120 -21.79 -9.24 8.74
N THR A 121 -20.64 -8.73 8.33
CA THR A 121 -19.78 -9.42 7.36
C THR A 121 -19.16 -10.68 7.93
N LEU A 122 -18.74 -11.59 7.04
CA LEU A 122 -18.10 -12.85 7.42
C LEU A 122 -16.87 -12.63 8.30
N THR A 123 -16.62 -13.57 9.23
CA THR A 123 -15.38 -13.63 9.99
C THR A 123 -14.43 -14.62 9.30
N PRO A 124 -13.28 -14.17 8.77
CA PRO A 124 -12.37 -15.04 8.03
C PRO A 124 -11.77 -16.10 8.94
N GLN A 125 -11.77 -17.35 8.50
CA GLN A 125 -11.05 -18.44 9.17
C GLN A 125 -9.56 -18.42 8.84
N ASN A 126 -9.21 -17.82 7.71
CA ASN A 126 -7.86 -17.72 7.21
C ASN A 126 -7.57 -16.27 6.81
N THR A 127 -6.37 -15.80 7.13
CA THR A 127 -5.99 -14.41 6.84
C THR A 127 -4.64 -14.28 6.17
N PHE A 128 -4.41 -13.14 5.51
CA PHE A 128 -3.09 -12.68 5.07
C PHE A 128 -2.85 -11.23 5.49
N VAL A 129 -1.58 -10.83 5.52
CA VAL A 129 -1.14 -9.44 5.68
C VAL A 129 -0.01 -9.15 4.68
N GLY A 130 0.20 -7.88 4.36
CA GLY A 130 1.35 -7.40 3.60
C GLY A 130 2.38 -6.74 4.51
N TYR A 131 3.60 -7.28 4.51
CA TYR A 131 4.77 -6.53 4.99
C TYR A 131 5.16 -5.52 3.92
N PHE A 132 5.29 -4.26 4.29
CA PHE A 132 5.54 -3.20 3.33
C PHE A 132 6.84 -2.46 3.61
N THR A 133 7.36 -1.82 2.57
CA THR A 133 8.39 -0.80 2.67
C THR A 133 8.12 0.24 1.58
N PRO A 134 8.34 1.54 1.81
CA PRO A 134 8.88 2.18 3.01
C PRO A 134 7.94 2.15 4.23
N GLU A 135 8.51 2.35 5.42
CA GLU A 135 7.75 2.50 6.66
C GLU A 135 7.11 3.89 6.78
N ASP A 136 6.06 4.01 7.60
CA ASP A 136 5.37 5.27 7.86
C ASP A 136 6.32 6.31 8.49
N GLY A 137 6.21 7.56 8.05
CA GLY A 137 7.07 8.68 8.45
C GLY A 137 8.49 8.67 7.86
N SER A 138 8.86 7.64 7.08
CA SER A 138 10.23 7.53 6.57
C SER A 138 10.57 8.52 5.45
N THR A 139 11.87 8.81 5.28
CA THR A 139 12.41 9.50 4.11
C THR A 139 13.32 8.54 3.36
N VAL A 140 13.08 8.38 2.05
CA VAL A 140 13.76 7.39 1.20
C VAL A 140 14.28 8.01 -0.09
N GLY A 141 15.26 7.38 -0.73
CA GLY A 141 15.82 7.84 -1.99
C GLY A 141 14.89 7.65 -3.19
N VAL A 142 15.29 8.24 -4.31
CA VAL A 142 14.45 8.39 -5.52
C VAL A 142 14.15 7.07 -6.26
N GLY A 143 14.84 5.99 -5.93
CA GLY A 143 14.61 4.67 -6.51
C GLY A 143 13.65 3.79 -5.70
N MET A 144 13.15 4.25 -4.55
CA MET A 144 12.37 3.40 -3.65
C MET A 144 10.95 3.13 -4.17
N PRO A 145 10.57 1.88 -4.52
CA PRO A 145 9.17 1.55 -4.76
C PRO A 145 8.41 1.46 -3.43
N PHE A 146 7.07 1.55 -3.47
CA PHE A 146 6.26 0.99 -2.38
C PHE A 146 6.07 -0.51 -2.66
N SER A 147 6.71 -1.36 -1.88
CA SER A 147 6.71 -2.81 -2.05
C SER A 147 5.88 -3.47 -0.95
N LEU A 148 5.03 -4.43 -1.34
CA LEU A 148 4.26 -5.29 -0.45
C LEU A 148 4.69 -6.74 -0.65
N ARG A 149 5.03 -7.43 0.44
CA ARG A 149 5.24 -8.88 0.47
C ARG A 149 4.21 -9.54 1.36
N PHE A 150 3.43 -10.45 0.79
CA PHE A 150 2.31 -11.09 1.46
C PHE A 150 2.73 -12.33 2.23
N THR A 151 2.12 -12.57 3.39
CA THR A 151 2.37 -13.80 4.19
C THR A 151 1.84 -15.07 3.52
N ARG A 152 1.02 -14.93 2.49
CA ARG A 152 0.46 -16.02 1.68
C ARG A 152 0.38 -15.56 0.23
N GLY A 153 0.65 -16.46 -0.71
CA GLY A 153 0.47 -16.18 -2.14
C GLY A 153 -0.98 -15.83 -2.47
N ILE A 154 -1.15 -14.84 -3.34
CA ILE A 154 -2.41 -14.21 -3.76
C ILE A 154 -2.86 -14.81 -5.10
N THR A 155 -4.11 -15.26 -5.19
CA THR A 155 -4.69 -15.77 -6.44
C THR A 155 -5.73 -14.83 -7.03
N HIS A 156 -6.14 -13.80 -6.29
CA HIS A 156 -7.01 -12.70 -6.75
C HIS A 156 -6.24 -11.37 -6.80
N PRO A 157 -5.25 -11.23 -7.70
CA PRO A 157 -4.34 -10.09 -7.72
C PRO A 157 -5.05 -8.75 -7.94
N ASP A 158 -6.10 -8.72 -8.76
CA ASP A 158 -6.84 -7.48 -9.05
C ASP A 158 -7.59 -6.94 -7.84
N ALA A 159 -8.16 -7.83 -7.01
CA ALA A 159 -8.84 -7.44 -5.78
C ALA A 159 -7.86 -6.80 -4.79
N VAL A 160 -6.67 -7.39 -4.65
CA VAL A 160 -5.61 -6.87 -3.78
C VAL A 160 -5.00 -5.58 -4.34
N LYS A 161 -4.75 -5.48 -5.65
CA LYS A 161 -4.22 -4.25 -6.28
C LYS A 161 -5.19 -3.08 -6.12
N LYS A 162 -6.50 -3.28 -6.32
CA LYS A 162 -7.54 -2.23 -6.15
C LYS A 162 -7.68 -1.75 -4.71
N ALA A 163 -7.29 -2.57 -3.75
CA ALA A 163 -7.28 -2.25 -2.33
C ALA A 163 -6.09 -1.38 -1.89
N VAL A 164 -5.14 -1.09 -2.79
CA VAL A 164 -4.01 -0.20 -2.53
C VAL A 164 -4.19 1.07 -3.35
N THR A 165 -4.33 2.20 -2.68
CA THR A 165 -4.40 3.52 -3.33
C THR A 165 -3.16 4.32 -3.00
N ILE A 166 -2.47 4.84 -4.02
CA ILE A 166 -1.29 5.69 -3.85
C ILE A 166 -1.60 7.10 -4.34
N LYS A 167 -1.40 8.08 -3.47
CA LYS A 167 -1.52 9.51 -3.76
C LYS A 167 -0.17 10.18 -3.61
N THR A 168 0.15 11.07 -4.55
CA THR A 168 1.46 11.71 -4.66
C THR A 168 1.31 13.22 -4.74
N GLU A 169 2.24 13.95 -4.12
CA GLU A 169 2.33 15.40 -4.20
C GLU A 169 3.79 15.81 -4.47
N PRO A 170 4.12 16.40 -5.65
CA PRO A 170 3.22 16.64 -6.78
C PRO A 170 2.68 15.33 -7.41
N PRO A 171 1.51 15.37 -8.08
CA PRO A 171 0.93 14.20 -8.71
C PRO A 171 1.84 13.59 -9.77
N VAL A 172 1.95 12.26 -9.74
CA VAL A 172 2.60 11.42 -10.76
C VAL A 172 1.88 10.08 -10.80
N ASP A 173 1.74 9.52 -12.00
CA ASP A 173 1.14 8.20 -12.19
C ASP A 173 2.02 7.11 -11.59
N VAL A 174 1.40 6.20 -10.84
CA VAL A 174 2.07 5.10 -10.13
C VAL A 174 1.36 3.81 -10.48
N GLU A 175 2.12 2.84 -10.99
CA GLU A 175 1.58 1.55 -11.40
C GLU A 175 2.13 0.43 -10.54
N GLY A 176 1.26 -0.53 -10.23
CA GLY A 176 1.59 -1.73 -9.48
C GLY A 176 1.93 -2.91 -10.41
N HIS A 177 3.02 -3.61 -10.12
CA HIS A 177 3.48 -4.80 -10.83
C HIS A 177 3.68 -5.98 -9.86
N TRP A 178 3.18 -7.15 -10.25
CA TRP A 178 3.30 -8.38 -9.47
C TRP A 178 4.58 -9.12 -9.81
N PHE A 179 5.37 -9.45 -8.79
CA PHE A 179 6.46 -10.41 -8.90
C PHE A 179 6.02 -11.73 -8.26
N GLY A 180 5.77 -12.73 -9.10
CA GLY A 180 5.12 -13.96 -8.65
C GLY A 180 3.71 -13.66 -8.13
N ASN A 181 3.32 -14.33 -7.05
CA ASN A 181 2.01 -14.13 -6.42
C ASN A 181 2.11 -13.63 -4.98
N ASP A 182 3.31 -13.29 -4.51
CA ASP A 182 3.57 -12.93 -3.12
C ASP A 182 4.19 -11.54 -2.96
N ARG A 183 4.57 -10.87 -4.05
CA ARG A 183 5.07 -9.50 -4.03
C ARG A 183 4.38 -8.59 -5.05
N LEU A 184 3.96 -7.41 -4.59
CA LEU A 184 3.40 -6.34 -5.40
C LEU A 184 4.20 -5.06 -5.16
N ASP A 185 4.84 -4.54 -6.20
CA ASP A 185 5.64 -3.32 -6.13
C ASP A 185 4.94 -2.20 -6.90
N PHE A 186 4.98 -0.97 -6.37
CA PHE A 186 4.42 0.22 -6.99
C PHE A 186 5.50 1.27 -7.22
N ARG A 187 5.57 1.80 -8.44
CA ARG A 187 6.46 2.91 -8.79
C ARG A 187 5.93 3.73 -9.98
N PRO A 188 6.38 4.97 -10.14
CA PRO A 188 6.24 5.72 -11.39
C PRO A 188 7.18 5.19 -12.49
N GLU A 189 6.97 5.67 -13.72
CA GLU A 189 7.78 5.29 -14.89
C GLU A 189 9.27 5.60 -14.69
N LYS A 190 9.56 6.80 -14.17
CA LYS A 190 10.91 7.32 -13.90
C LYS A 190 11.14 7.40 -12.41
N TYR A 191 12.39 7.53 -11.97
CA TYR A 191 12.68 7.77 -10.55
C TYR A 191 11.85 8.93 -9.99
N TRP A 192 11.47 8.78 -8.72
CA TRP A 192 10.69 9.77 -8.02
C TRP A 192 11.37 11.14 -8.05
N LYS A 193 10.57 12.20 -8.13
CA LYS A 193 11.07 13.56 -7.95
C LYS A 193 11.42 13.79 -6.48
N ALA A 194 12.57 14.42 -6.22
CA ALA A 194 12.95 14.80 -4.87
C ALA A 194 11.88 15.71 -4.22
N GLY A 195 11.58 15.45 -2.95
CA GLY A 195 10.55 16.16 -2.18
C GLY A 195 9.12 15.67 -2.39
N THR A 196 8.89 14.69 -3.28
CA THR A 196 7.55 14.10 -3.46
C THR A 196 7.07 13.48 -2.14
N LYS A 197 5.87 13.84 -1.70
CA LYS A 197 5.17 13.18 -0.60
C LYS A 197 4.31 12.07 -1.17
N VAL A 198 4.39 10.88 -0.58
CA VAL A 198 3.60 9.72 -0.98
C VAL A 198 2.71 9.32 0.19
N THR A 199 1.41 9.17 -0.06
CA THR A 199 0.44 8.60 0.88
C THR A 199 -0.15 7.36 0.26
N VAL A 200 0.00 6.23 0.95
CA VAL A 200 -0.57 4.94 0.58
C VAL A 200 -1.70 4.61 1.54
N ASP A 201 -2.88 4.36 0.99
CA ASP A 201 -3.98 3.72 1.71
C ASP A 201 -3.97 2.23 1.37
N LEU A 202 -3.56 1.42 2.34
CA LEU A 202 -3.51 -0.03 2.27
C LEU A 202 -4.78 -0.58 2.92
N ASN A 203 -5.84 -0.73 2.14
CA ASN A 203 -7.15 -1.18 2.61
C ASN A 203 -7.35 -2.67 2.29
N LEU A 204 -6.61 -3.57 2.95
CA LEU A 204 -6.71 -5.01 2.70
C LEU A 204 -7.78 -5.70 3.56
N ASP A 205 -8.30 -5.05 4.60
CA ASP A 205 -9.24 -5.68 5.52
C ASP A 205 -10.55 -6.05 4.82
N GLY A 206 -10.85 -7.35 4.73
CA GLY A 206 -12.00 -7.85 4.00
C GLY A 206 -11.77 -8.07 2.50
N VAL A 207 -10.57 -7.85 1.98
CA VAL A 207 -10.22 -8.29 0.62
C VAL A 207 -10.00 -9.79 0.59
N GLU A 208 -10.73 -10.52 -0.25
CA GLU A 208 -10.42 -11.91 -0.54
C GLU A 208 -9.26 -12.01 -1.54
N GLY A 209 -8.04 -12.23 -1.03
CA GLY A 209 -6.84 -12.35 -1.86
C GLY A 209 -6.68 -13.73 -2.51
N ARG A 210 -7.43 -14.71 -2.01
CA ARG A 210 -7.55 -16.09 -2.52
C ARG A 210 -8.75 -16.73 -1.84
N ASP A 211 -9.31 -17.77 -2.44
CA ASP A 211 -10.50 -18.46 -1.93
C ASP A 211 -10.44 -18.73 -0.42
N GLY A 212 -11.37 -18.13 0.32
CA GLY A 212 -11.52 -18.30 1.76
C GLY A 212 -10.45 -17.63 2.63
N VAL A 213 -9.52 -16.85 2.06
CA VAL A 213 -8.47 -16.15 2.80
C VAL A 213 -8.53 -14.64 2.56
N TYR A 214 -8.71 -13.92 3.65
CA TYR A 214 -9.01 -12.49 3.62
C TYR A 214 -7.87 -11.67 4.21
N GLY A 215 -7.67 -10.45 3.70
CA GLY A 215 -6.79 -9.50 4.34
C GLY A 215 -7.39 -9.02 5.66
N LYS A 216 -6.51 -8.64 6.60
CA LYS A 216 -6.90 -8.14 7.94
C LYS A 216 -6.18 -6.83 8.30
N GLN A 217 -5.75 -6.09 7.28
CA GLN A 217 -4.84 -4.96 7.43
C GLN A 217 -5.44 -3.74 6.74
N HIS A 218 -5.81 -2.73 7.53
CA HIS A 218 -6.07 -1.38 7.04
C HIS A 218 -5.04 -0.42 7.63
N LYS A 219 -4.24 0.24 6.79
CA LYS A 219 -3.22 1.21 7.21
C LYS A 219 -3.12 2.37 6.22
N THR A 220 -2.89 3.56 6.75
CA THR A 220 -2.37 4.68 5.97
C THR A 220 -0.88 4.82 6.23
N VAL A 221 -0.07 4.80 5.17
CA VAL A 221 1.40 4.94 5.22
C VAL A 221 1.80 6.19 4.47
N LYS A 222 2.62 7.04 5.09
CA LYS A 222 3.11 8.28 4.51
C LYS A 222 4.63 8.26 4.51
N PHE A 223 5.24 8.55 3.37
CA PHE A 223 6.69 8.69 3.29
C PHE A 223 7.07 9.82 2.33
N THR A 224 8.31 10.29 2.47
CA THR A 224 8.84 11.39 1.67
C THR A 224 10.02 10.93 0.82
N ILE A 225 10.05 11.35 -0.43
CA ILE A 225 11.19 11.16 -1.31
C ILE A 225 12.24 12.23 -0.97
N GLY A 226 13.42 11.79 -0.58
CA GLY A 226 14.56 12.65 -0.24
C GLY A 226 15.25 13.24 -1.46
N ARG A 227 16.54 13.55 -1.31
CA ARG A 227 17.39 14.07 -2.39
C ARG A 227 17.55 13.04 -3.52
N ASN A 228 17.80 13.51 -4.74
CA ASN A 228 18.18 12.61 -5.83
C ASN A 228 19.65 12.24 -5.68
N GLN A 229 19.94 10.98 -5.35
CA GLN A 229 21.28 10.44 -5.33
C GLN A 229 21.37 9.13 -6.10
N VAL A 230 22.25 9.11 -7.10
CA VAL A 230 22.55 7.93 -7.93
C VAL A 230 24.05 7.72 -7.98
N SER A 231 24.51 6.51 -7.68
CA SER A 231 25.92 6.16 -7.66
C SER A 231 26.27 5.27 -8.83
N TYR A 232 27.15 5.71 -9.71
CA TYR A 232 27.51 4.99 -10.93
C TYR A 232 28.84 4.27 -10.74
N VAL A 233 28.80 2.95 -10.70
CA VAL A 233 29.97 2.06 -10.67
C VAL A 233 30.33 1.67 -12.11
N ASP A 234 31.57 1.92 -12.49
CA ASP A 234 32.16 1.43 -13.73
C ASP A 234 33.12 0.29 -13.38
N ALA A 235 32.69 -0.96 -13.60
CA ALA A 235 33.41 -2.16 -13.18
C ALA A 235 34.74 -2.33 -13.94
N LYS A 236 34.86 -1.78 -15.16
CA LYS A 236 36.11 -1.78 -15.94
C LYS A 236 37.09 -0.71 -15.48
N LYS A 237 36.58 0.43 -14.99
CA LYS A 237 37.43 1.53 -14.48
C LYS A 237 37.65 1.46 -12.97
N HIS A 238 37.09 0.48 -12.28
CA HIS A 238 37.21 0.30 -10.82
C HIS A 238 36.88 1.57 -10.03
N THR A 239 35.88 2.34 -10.48
CA THR A 239 35.49 3.61 -9.87
C THR A 239 33.99 3.73 -9.70
N MET A 240 33.58 4.38 -8.61
CA MET A 240 32.22 4.80 -8.35
C MET A 240 32.13 6.32 -8.33
N LYS A 241 31.23 6.89 -9.14
CA LYS A 241 30.88 8.31 -9.09
C LYS A 241 29.55 8.47 -8.37
N VAL A 242 29.57 9.09 -7.21
CA VAL A 242 28.36 9.44 -6.46
C VAL A 242 27.86 10.77 -6.98
N THR A 243 26.65 10.78 -7.55
CA THR A 243 26.01 11.99 -8.02
C THR A 243 24.85 12.37 -7.12
N GLN A 244 24.70 13.67 -6.89
CA GLN A 244 23.55 14.25 -6.24
C GLN A 244 22.98 15.33 -7.16
N ASP A 245 21.68 15.23 -7.47
CA ASP A 245 20.98 16.16 -8.38
C ASP A 245 21.72 16.31 -9.72
N GLY A 246 22.25 15.19 -10.24
CA GLY A 246 23.01 15.13 -11.49
C GLY A 246 24.46 15.60 -11.42
N LYS A 247 24.92 16.16 -10.30
CA LYS A 247 26.30 16.64 -10.12
C LYS A 247 27.14 15.61 -9.37
N VAL A 248 28.36 15.36 -9.83
CA VAL A 248 29.30 14.47 -9.11
C VAL A 248 29.75 15.16 -7.82
N ILE A 249 29.47 14.53 -6.68
CA ILE A 249 29.90 15.02 -5.35
C ILE A 249 31.09 14.26 -4.80
N LYS A 250 31.33 13.03 -5.29
CA LYS A 250 32.47 12.20 -4.89
C LYS A 250 32.81 11.19 -5.98
N THR A 251 34.10 10.93 -6.16
CA THR A 251 34.59 9.75 -6.90
C THR A 251 35.34 8.86 -5.91
N ILE A 252 35.00 7.58 -5.89
CA ILE A 252 35.52 6.60 -4.93
C ILE A 252 36.14 5.44 -5.70
N PRO A 253 37.41 5.06 -5.46
CA PRO A 253 37.98 3.82 -5.96
C PRO A 253 37.25 2.61 -5.37
N VAL A 254 36.89 1.65 -6.20
CA VAL A 254 36.16 0.44 -5.78
C VAL A 254 36.85 -0.82 -6.27
N THR A 255 36.48 -1.96 -5.72
CA THR A 255 36.70 -3.27 -6.34
C THR A 255 35.33 -3.93 -6.57
N THR A 256 35.15 -4.62 -7.69
CA THR A 256 33.92 -5.38 -7.99
C THR A 256 34.22 -6.87 -8.14
N GLY A 257 33.24 -7.64 -8.61
CA GLY A 257 33.33 -9.08 -8.80
C GLY A 257 34.47 -9.52 -9.72
N LYS A 258 35.30 -10.46 -9.25
CA LYS A 258 36.38 -11.08 -10.05
C LYS A 258 35.79 -11.94 -11.18
N PRO A 259 36.55 -12.27 -12.24
CA PRO A 259 36.05 -13.14 -13.32
C PRO A 259 35.42 -14.43 -12.78
N GLY A 260 34.21 -14.74 -13.25
CA GLY A 260 33.39 -15.88 -12.78
C GLY A 260 32.47 -15.56 -11.59
N TYR A 261 32.68 -14.40 -10.96
CA TYR A 261 31.82 -13.81 -9.93
C TYR A 261 31.54 -12.33 -10.25
N ASP A 262 31.52 -12.00 -11.53
CA ASP A 262 31.36 -10.63 -12.03
C ASP A 262 30.11 -9.96 -11.41
N THR A 263 30.21 -8.69 -11.04
CA THR A 263 29.08 -7.97 -10.45
C THR A 263 27.99 -7.75 -11.49
N TRP A 264 26.73 -8.00 -11.16
CA TRP A 264 25.58 -7.68 -12.02
C TRP A 264 25.62 -6.26 -12.57
N ASN A 265 25.31 -6.08 -13.86
CA ASN A 265 25.02 -4.77 -14.41
C ASN A 265 23.61 -4.30 -13.98
N GLY A 266 23.32 -3.02 -14.17
CA GLY A 266 21.98 -2.46 -14.00
C GLY A 266 21.79 -1.60 -12.76
N GLN A 267 20.53 -1.26 -12.50
CA GLN A 267 20.11 -0.31 -11.48
C GLN A 267 19.67 -1.09 -10.23
N MET A 268 20.38 -0.89 -9.13
CA MET A 268 20.12 -1.58 -7.87
C MET A 268 19.72 -0.60 -6.76
N VAL A 269 18.55 -0.81 -6.16
CA VAL A 269 18.00 0.04 -5.10
C VAL A 269 18.55 -0.43 -3.75
N MET A 270 19.07 0.52 -2.96
CA MET A 270 19.55 0.26 -1.61
C MET A 270 18.38 -0.08 -0.69
N SER A 271 18.23 -1.36 -0.31
CA SER A 271 17.06 -1.84 0.44
C SER A 271 17.27 -1.90 1.95
N GLN A 272 18.51 -2.11 2.41
CA GLN A 272 18.85 -2.21 3.83
C GLN A 272 20.25 -1.66 4.10
N LYS A 273 20.48 -1.16 5.31
CA LYS A 273 21.78 -0.67 5.79
C LYS A 273 22.14 -1.33 7.11
N PHE A 274 23.37 -1.82 7.20
CA PHE A 274 23.94 -2.45 8.39
C PHE A 274 25.28 -1.78 8.70
N THR A 275 25.42 -1.24 9.91
CA THR A 275 26.71 -0.71 10.37
C THR A 275 27.77 -1.81 10.41
N VAL A 276 27.39 -3.01 10.85
CA VAL A 276 28.17 -4.24 10.75
C VAL A 276 27.22 -5.40 10.45
N THR A 277 27.64 -6.33 9.59
CA THR A 277 26.90 -7.58 9.34
C THR A 277 27.86 -8.74 9.07
N ARG A 278 27.38 -9.97 9.27
CA ARG A 278 28.08 -11.18 8.84
C ARG A 278 27.71 -11.50 7.40
N MET A 279 28.70 -11.71 6.54
CA MET A 279 28.49 -12.20 5.18
C MET A 279 29.07 -13.61 5.06
N ASN A 280 28.21 -14.58 4.72
CA ASN A 280 28.55 -15.99 4.58
C ASN A 280 28.16 -16.48 3.16
N SER A 281 29.13 -17.02 2.42
CA SER A 281 28.96 -17.53 1.06
C SER A 281 27.93 -18.64 0.93
N GLU A 282 27.69 -19.43 1.98
CA GLU A 282 26.69 -20.49 1.98
C GLU A 282 25.27 -19.93 1.77
N THR A 283 24.99 -18.75 2.32
CA THR A 283 23.67 -18.09 2.21
C THR A 283 23.34 -17.62 0.79
N VAL A 284 24.34 -17.60 -0.09
CA VAL A 284 24.23 -17.16 -1.49
C VAL A 284 24.64 -18.26 -2.48
N GLY A 285 24.84 -19.49 -2.01
CA GLY A 285 25.13 -20.65 -2.86
C GLY A 285 26.57 -20.76 -3.36
N TYR A 286 27.53 -20.05 -2.75
CA TYR A 286 28.95 -20.12 -3.08
C TYR A 286 29.75 -21.06 -2.15
N GLY A 287 29.09 -22.01 -1.48
CA GLY A 287 29.75 -22.95 -0.58
C GLY A 287 30.52 -22.22 0.53
N SER A 288 31.77 -22.61 0.78
CA SER A 288 32.61 -22.11 1.88
C SER A 288 33.69 -21.10 1.45
N GLU A 289 33.47 -20.37 0.34
CA GLU A 289 34.45 -19.38 -0.16
C GLU A 289 34.75 -18.24 0.82
N TYR A 290 33.78 -17.82 1.64
CA TYR A 290 34.01 -16.81 2.67
C TYR A 290 33.00 -16.90 3.83
N ASP A 291 33.47 -16.57 5.02
CA ASP A 291 32.63 -16.32 6.20
C ASP A 291 33.25 -15.19 7.02
N ILE A 292 32.76 -13.96 6.79
CA ILE A 292 33.30 -12.74 7.39
C ILE A 292 32.27 -12.22 8.40
N LYS A 293 32.61 -12.28 9.69
CA LYS A 293 31.70 -12.01 10.80
C LYS A 293 31.37 -10.52 10.98
N ASP A 294 32.26 -9.66 10.53
CA ASP A 294 32.31 -8.24 10.88
C ASP A 294 32.48 -7.34 9.66
N VAL A 295 31.68 -7.54 8.60
CA VAL A 295 31.70 -6.67 7.41
C VAL A 295 31.09 -5.31 7.76
N PRO A 296 31.87 -4.21 7.74
CA PRO A 296 31.37 -2.89 8.10
C PRO A 296 30.61 -2.22 6.94
N HIS A 297 29.77 -1.24 7.30
CA HIS A 297 29.15 -0.29 6.38
C HIS A 297 28.46 -0.94 5.17
N ALA A 298 27.71 -2.01 5.42
CA ALA A 298 27.08 -2.81 4.37
C ALA A 298 25.70 -2.27 3.98
N ILE A 299 25.48 -2.09 2.68
CA ILE A 299 24.20 -1.71 2.10
C ILE A 299 23.75 -2.79 1.11
N ARG A 300 22.57 -3.37 1.35
CA ARG A 300 22.01 -4.43 0.51
C ARG A 300 21.46 -3.86 -0.79
N LEU A 301 21.79 -4.52 -1.91
CA LEU A 301 21.37 -4.14 -3.26
C LEU A 301 20.48 -5.20 -3.94
N THR A 302 20.64 -6.47 -3.57
CA THR A 302 19.83 -7.58 -4.09
C THR A 302 19.44 -8.57 -2.98
N ASP A 303 18.36 -9.30 -3.20
CA ASP A 303 17.95 -10.40 -2.30
C ASP A 303 18.94 -11.57 -2.39
N SER A 304 19.53 -11.78 -3.58
CA SER A 304 20.57 -12.79 -3.82
C SER A 304 21.95 -12.48 -3.21
N GLY A 305 22.09 -11.38 -2.45
CA GLY A 305 23.27 -11.12 -1.64
C GLY A 305 24.35 -10.21 -2.24
N THR A 306 24.03 -9.38 -3.23
CA THR A 306 24.92 -8.28 -3.66
C THR A 306 24.81 -7.13 -2.66
N PHE A 307 25.97 -6.65 -2.21
CA PHE A 307 26.10 -5.48 -1.34
C PHE A 307 27.09 -4.48 -1.92
N VAL A 308 26.97 -3.22 -1.49
CA VAL A 308 28.11 -2.30 -1.40
C VAL A 308 28.52 -2.23 0.06
N HIS A 309 29.81 -2.45 0.37
CA HIS A 309 30.25 -2.57 1.75
C HIS A 309 31.69 -2.13 1.96
N GLY A 310 32.03 -1.90 3.23
CA GLY A 310 33.40 -1.68 3.66
C GLY A 310 34.22 -2.97 3.64
N ASN A 311 35.45 -2.86 3.18
CA ASN A 311 36.38 -3.98 3.04
C ASN A 311 37.75 -3.55 3.58
N TYR A 312 38.12 -4.13 4.72
CA TYR A 312 39.40 -3.89 5.38
C TYR A 312 40.49 -4.89 4.97
N TRP A 313 40.13 -5.95 4.23
CA TRP A 313 41.02 -7.04 3.79
C TRP A 313 41.45 -6.93 2.32
N GLY A 314 40.84 -6.01 1.55
CA GLY A 314 41.00 -5.90 0.10
C GLY A 314 42.35 -5.35 -0.37
N GLY A 315 43.19 -4.85 0.55
CA GLY A 315 44.54 -4.39 0.26
C GLY A 315 44.61 -3.36 -0.88
N GLY A 316 45.28 -3.75 -1.97
CA GLY A 316 45.51 -2.94 -3.16
C GLY A 316 44.39 -2.98 -4.22
N ALA A 317 43.30 -3.73 -4.02
CA ALA A 317 42.31 -3.93 -5.09
C ALA A 317 41.56 -2.64 -5.51
N PHE A 318 41.29 -1.75 -4.56
CA PHE A 318 40.45 -0.56 -4.79
C PHE A 318 41.04 0.37 -5.86
N GLY A 319 40.34 0.50 -6.99
CA GLY A 319 40.79 1.30 -8.14
C GLY A 319 41.74 0.59 -9.10
N ASN A 320 42.12 -0.67 -8.84
CA ASN A 320 43.15 -1.37 -9.60
C ASN A 320 42.65 -2.65 -10.29
N TYR A 321 41.88 -3.50 -9.59
CA TYR A 321 41.36 -4.74 -10.15
C TYR A 321 40.14 -5.26 -9.37
N ASN A 322 39.41 -6.18 -9.98
CA ASN A 322 38.24 -6.81 -9.39
C ASN A 322 38.62 -8.03 -8.56
N SER A 323 38.10 -8.11 -7.32
CA SER A 323 38.53 -9.11 -6.35
C SER A 323 37.41 -9.71 -5.49
N SER A 324 36.16 -9.23 -5.63
CA SER A 324 35.05 -9.69 -4.79
C SER A 324 34.30 -10.88 -5.41
N HIS A 325 33.33 -11.42 -4.66
CA HIS A 325 32.37 -12.43 -5.14
C HIS A 325 31.05 -11.78 -5.59
N GLY A 326 31.14 -10.65 -6.30
CA GLY A 326 29.99 -9.92 -6.86
C GLY A 326 29.62 -8.64 -6.11
N CYS A 327 30.08 -8.43 -4.88
CA CYS A 327 29.86 -7.18 -4.14
C CYS A 327 30.70 -6.01 -4.67
N VAL A 328 30.25 -4.78 -4.40
CA VAL A 328 31.05 -3.56 -4.60
C VAL A 328 31.80 -3.25 -3.31
N GLY A 329 33.11 -3.47 -3.30
CA GLY A 329 33.96 -3.23 -2.14
C GLY A 329 34.51 -1.81 -2.11
N LEU A 330 34.40 -1.17 -0.94
CA LEU A 330 34.97 0.14 -0.62
C LEU A 330 36.04 -0.01 0.45
N ARG A 331 37.13 0.77 0.39
CA ARG A 331 38.17 0.72 1.43
C ARG A 331 37.58 1.12 2.79
N ASP A 332 37.90 0.32 3.81
CA ASP A 332 37.49 0.51 5.20
C ASP A 332 38.57 0.01 6.17
N VAL A 333 38.33 0.14 7.47
CA VAL A 333 39.13 -0.42 8.57
C VAL A 333 38.36 -1.52 9.31
N ARG A 334 39.08 -2.45 9.93
CA ARG A 334 38.45 -3.49 10.73
C ARG A 334 37.66 -2.86 11.88
N GLY A 335 36.40 -3.29 12.05
CA GLY A 335 35.48 -2.73 13.04
C GLY A 335 34.78 -1.43 12.62
N GLY A 336 35.07 -0.87 11.44
CA GLY A 336 34.30 0.25 10.85
C GLY A 336 34.25 1.54 11.68
N TYR A 337 35.24 1.78 12.55
CA TYR A 337 35.22 2.93 13.47
C TYR A 337 35.75 4.24 12.86
N ASP A 338 36.49 4.17 11.75
CA ASP A 338 37.06 5.35 11.08
C ASP A 338 36.02 5.98 10.14
N SER A 339 35.53 7.17 10.47
CA SER A 339 34.57 7.91 9.65
C SER A 339 35.19 8.59 8.41
N GLY A 340 36.53 8.63 8.32
CA GLY A 340 37.28 9.25 7.22
C GLY A 340 37.48 8.34 6.01
N VAL A 341 37.22 7.04 6.13
CA VAL A 341 37.41 6.09 5.02
C VAL A 341 36.27 6.13 4.00
N PRO A 342 36.52 5.74 2.73
CA PRO A 342 35.52 5.82 1.68
C PRO A 342 34.22 5.06 1.97
N ALA A 343 34.29 3.89 2.62
CA ALA A 343 33.12 3.10 2.97
C ALA A 343 32.21 3.81 3.98
N ALA A 344 32.78 4.31 5.09
CA ALA A 344 32.05 5.06 6.10
C ALA A 344 31.43 6.34 5.52
N TRP A 345 32.18 7.07 4.68
CA TRP A 345 31.67 8.24 3.97
C TRP A 345 30.45 7.86 3.11
N PHE A 346 30.58 6.84 2.27
CA PHE A 346 29.48 6.42 1.38
C PHE A 346 28.25 5.97 2.16
N PHE A 347 28.45 5.19 3.22
CA PHE A 347 27.37 4.73 4.09
C PHE A 347 26.63 5.89 4.76
N ASN A 348 27.35 6.86 5.31
CA ASN A 348 26.76 8.01 5.99
C ASN A 348 26.07 8.97 5.00
N HIS A 349 26.52 9.03 3.76
CA HIS A 349 25.95 9.86 2.70
C HIS A 349 24.93 9.12 1.83
N SER A 350 24.46 7.93 2.23
CA SER A 350 23.44 7.17 1.49
C SER A 350 22.22 6.88 2.37
N ILE A 351 21.04 6.86 1.77
CA ILE A 351 19.79 6.46 2.43
C ILE A 351 19.15 5.28 1.72
N ILE A 352 18.27 4.56 2.42
CA ILE A 352 17.43 3.51 1.80
C ILE A 352 16.65 4.13 0.65
N GLY A 353 16.61 3.46 -0.50
CA GLY A 353 15.99 3.96 -1.71
C GLY A 353 16.91 4.71 -2.68
N ASP A 354 18.14 5.06 -2.27
CA ASP A 354 19.15 5.56 -3.20
C ASP A 354 19.51 4.45 -4.21
N VAL A 355 19.99 4.83 -5.39
CA VAL A 355 20.26 3.87 -6.48
C VAL A 355 21.76 3.74 -6.71
N LEU A 356 22.23 2.51 -6.86
CA LEU A 356 23.56 2.19 -7.36
C LEU A 356 23.43 1.54 -8.74
N VAL A 357 24.03 2.16 -9.76
CA VAL A 357 24.02 1.68 -11.14
C VAL A 357 25.39 1.11 -11.49
N VAL A 358 25.45 -0.17 -11.82
CA VAL A 358 26.67 -0.84 -12.30
C VAL A 358 26.63 -0.91 -13.82
N LYS A 359 27.77 -0.59 -14.45
CA LYS A 359 27.98 -0.76 -15.89
C LYS A 359 29.36 -1.38 -16.17
N ASN A 360 29.51 -1.85 -17.41
CA ASN A 360 30.77 -2.40 -17.94
C ASN A 360 31.30 -3.60 -17.14
N SER A 361 30.42 -4.35 -16.47
CA SER A 361 30.74 -5.67 -15.93
C SER A 361 30.53 -6.75 -16.99
N ASN A 362 31.18 -7.91 -16.84
CA ASN A 362 31.03 -9.03 -17.78
C ASN A 362 29.82 -9.93 -17.47
N ASP A 363 29.03 -9.61 -16.43
CA ASP A 363 27.79 -10.31 -16.13
C ASP A 363 26.57 -9.66 -16.81
N ARG A 364 25.44 -10.35 -16.79
CA ARG A 364 24.15 -9.84 -17.25
C ARG A 364 23.59 -8.75 -16.32
N THR A 365 22.54 -8.08 -16.78
CA THR A 365 21.77 -7.13 -15.97
C THR A 365 21.03 -7.87 -14.86
N VAL A 366 20.99 -7.29 -13.66
CA VAL A 366 20.24 -7.81 -12.51
C VAL A 366 18.76 -8.01 -12.88
N SER A 367 18.18 -9.13 -12.44
CA SER A 367 16.75 -9.39 -12.61
C SER A 367 15.91 -8.30 -11.93
N PRO A 368 14.83 -7.81 -12.56
CA PRO A 368 13.89 -6.88 -11.93
C PRO A 368 13.30 -7.39 -10.61
N SER A 369 13.11 -8.72 -10.50
CA SER A 369 12.55 -9.37 -9.31
C SER A 369 13.56 -9.56 -8.16
N ASN A 370 14.86 -9.40 -8.40
CA ASN A 370 15.88 -9.65 -7.39
C ASN A 370 16.10 -8.40 -6.53
N GLY A 371 15.55 -8.38 -5.31
CA GLY A 371 15.47 -7.15 -4.51
C GLY A 371 14.42 -6.18 -5.06
N LEU A 372 14.65 -4.88 -4.88
CA LEU A 372 13.74 -3.80 -5.29
C LEU A 372 14.09 -3.24 -6.68
N ASN A 373 14.54 -4.09 -7.59
CA ASN A 373 15.27 -3.69 -8.80
C ASN A 373 14.38 -3.60 -10.06
N GLY A 374 13.09 -3.32 -9.86
CA GLY A 374 12.07 -3.19 -10.91
C GLY A 374 12.38 -2.18 -12.02
N TRP A 375 13.35 -1.28 -11.80
CA TRP A 375 13.81 -0.28 -12.78
C TRP A 375 14.60 -0.86 -13.96
N ASN A 376 14.99 -2.14 -13.88
CA ASN A 376 15.62 -2.86 -15.00
C ASN A 376 14.57 -3.47 -15.95
N MET A 377 13.28 -3.32 -15.65
CA MET A 377 12.17 -3.73 -16.51
C MET A 377 11.67 -2.53 -17.33
N PRO A 378 11.49 -2.68 -18.66
CA PRO A 378 10.83 -1.67 -19.48
C PRO A 378 9.46 -1.30 -18.92
N TRP A 379 9.09 -0.01 -18.97
CA TRP A 379 7.81 0.45 -18.43
C TRP A 379 6.59 -0.25 -19.08
N THR A 380 6.66 -0.53 -20.38
CA THR A 380 5.62 -1.25 -21.11
C THR A 380 5.43 -2.70 -20.66
N GLU A 381 6.41 -3.29 -19.99
CA GLU A 381 6.27 -4.60 -19.34
C GLU A 381 5.80 -4.46 -17.89
N TRP A 382 6.22 -3.41 -17.20
CA TRP A 382 5.79 -3.11 -15.83
C TRP A 382 4.27 -2.90 -15.73
N THR A 383 3.68 -2.20 -16.69
CA THR A 383 2.25 -1.84 -16.67
C THR A 383 1.33 -2.88 -17.29
N LYS A 384 1.84 -4.05 -17.65
CA LYS A 384 1.02 -5.21 -17.98
C LYS A 384 0.51 -5.84 -16.69
#